data_AF-A0A947T2Q7-F1
#
_entry.id   AF-A0A947T2Q7-F1
#
_cell.length_a   1.000
_cell.length_b   1.000
_cell.length_c   1.000
_cell.angle_alpha   90.00
_cell.angle_beta   90.00
_cell.angle_gamma   90.00
#
_symmetry.space_group_name_H-M   'P 1'
#
loop_
_entity.id
_entity.type
_entity.pdbx_description
1 polymer ?
#
loop_
_entity_poly.entity_id
_entity_poly.type
_entity_poly.pdbx_seq_one_letter_code
_entity_poly.pdbx_strand_id
1 'polypeptide(L)'
;MTALDRRPLLEFATDDAALAALGPAWDELLADADGASIFLTHAWVSAWRATIGADEQLLIGVARQPSDGRVVGIAPFSVAERRMGPVSVGALRMAGSGRAASDHLDLIIRHGHPHVAGELWRATTLRRTWDLLDLDGLRPGSHLSRVLLRRKGDRDAYVTTNPCPVLELPETWDEYQASLGRNLRQNLRRYARRLDDEAGAPVVERMVVSEAGVVDTVEEMARFHQ
;
A
#
# COMPACT_ATOMS: atom_id res chain seq x y z
N MET A 1 -27.11 -19.61 -7.43
CA MET A 1 -26.49 -18.35 -7.89
C MET A 1 -27.11 -17.91 -9.21
N THR A 2 -28.13 -17.06 -9.15
CA THR A 2 -28.73 -16.38 -10.31
C THR A 2 -27.77 -15.34 -10.89
N ALA A 3 -27.95 -14.95 -12.16
CA ALA A 3 -27.04 -14.02 -12.86
C ALA A 3 -26.88 -12.63 -12.18
N LEU A 4 -27.85 -12.23 -11.35
CA LEU A 4 -27.82 -11.01 -10.52
C LEU A 4 -26.80 -11.09 -9.37
N ASP A 5 -26.48 -12.30 -8.89
CA ASP A 5 -25.56 -12.55 -7.78
C ASP A 5 -24.08 -12.39 -8.19
N ARG A 6 -23.82 -12.18 -9.49
CA ARG A 6 -22.46 -12.07 -10.03
C ARG A 6 -21.92 -10.64 -10.09
N ARG A 7 -22.79 -9.62 -10.11
CA ARG A 7 -22.35 -8.22 -10.18
C ARG A 7 -22.38 -7.57 -8.80
N PRO A 8 -21.26 -7.02 -8.32
CA PRO A 8 -21.25 -6.34 -7.04
C PRO A 8 -22.07 -5.05 -7.09
N LEU A 9 -22.64 -4.67 -5.95
CA LEU A 9 -23.08 -3.29 -5.69
C LEU A 9 -21.84 -2.43 -5.51
N LEU A 10 -21.83 -1.26 -6.15
CA LEU A 10 -20.67 -0.37 -6.18
C LEU A 10 -21.02 0.96 -5.52
N GLU A 11 -20.20 1.35 -4.55
CA GLU A 11 -20.30 2.63 -3.84
C GLU A 11 -18.93 3.30 -3.72
N PHE A 12 -18.90 4.56 -3.30
CA PHE A 12 -17.66 5.31 -3.10
C PHE A 12 -17.66 5.99 -1.74
N ALA A 13 -16.56 5.83 -0.99
CA ALA A 13 -16.25 6.65 0.17
C ALA A 13 -15.34 7.81 -0.27
N THR A 14 -15.80 9.05 -0.02
CA THR A 14 -15.15 10.28 -0.50
C THR A 14 -14.83 11.27 0.63
N ASP A 15 -15.04 10.87 1.88
CA ASP A 15 -14.74 11.66 3.08
C ASP A 15 -14.13 10.77 4.18
N ASP A 16 -13.61 11.42 5.22
CA ASP A 16 -12.89 10.77 6.31
C ASP A 16 -13.79 9.87 7.17
N ALA A 17 -15.06 10.22 7.34
CA ALA A 17 -15.99 9.43 8.13
C ALA A 17 -16.33 8.12 7.41
N ALA A 18 -16.56 8.19 6.09
CA ALA A 18 -16.79 7.03 5.25
C ALA A 18 -15.54 6.15 5.14
N LEU A 19 -14.34 6.74 5.02
CA LEU A 19 -13.09 5.99 5.07
C LEU A 19 -12.94 5.26 6.42
N ALA A 20 -13.14 5.95 7.54
CA ALA A 20 -13.03 5.34 8.88
C ALA A 20 -14.01 4.18 9.08
N ALA A 21 -15.25 4.31 8.60
CA ALA A 21 -16.28 3.27 8.71
C ALA A 21 -15.93 1.98 7.96
N LEU A 22 -15.04 2.03 6.96
CA LEU A 22 -14.62 0.85 6.20
C LEU A 22 -13.63 -0.05 6.95
N GLY A 23 -12.97 0.42 8.01
CA GLY A 23 -11.86 -0.27 8.67
C GLY A 23 -12.06 -1.77 8.90
N PRO A 24 -13.11 -2.19 9.65
CA PRO A 24 -13.33 -3.61 9.92
C PRO A 24 -13.52 -4.47 8.66
N ALA A 25 -14.28 -3.99 7.68
CA ALA A 25 -14.55 -4.74 6.44
C ALA A 25 -13.35 -4.71 5.47
N TRP A 26 -12.54 -3.67 5.54
CA TRP A 26 -11.29 -3.53 4.79
C TRP A 26 -10.26 -4.53 5.27
N ASP A 27 -10.05 -4.62 6.57
CA ASP A 27 -9.08 -5.56 7.17
C ASP A 27 -9.51 -7.01 6.95
N GLU A 28 -10.81 -7.32 7.08
CA GLU A 28 -11.36 -8.64 6.73
C GLU A 28 -11.12 -8.98 5.25
N LEU A 29 -11.34 -8.03 4.34
CA LEU A 29 -11.10 -8.23 2.92
C LEU A 29 -9.61 -8.48 2.64
N LEU A 30 -8.72 -7.66 3.22
CA LEU A 30 -7.29 -7.73 2.96
C LEU A 30 -6.69 -9.06 3.44
N ALA A 31 -7.19 -9.61 4.55
CA ALA A 31 -6.77 -10.92 5.05
C ALA A 31 -7.10 -12.08 4.07
N ASP A 32 -8.07 -11.90 3.18
CA ASP A 32 -8.52 -12.86 2.16
C ASP A 32 -8.21 -12.40 0.72
N ALA A 33 -7.37 -11.37 0.57
CA ALA A 33 -7.02 -10.80 -0.73
C ALA A 33 -5.75 -11.41 -1.31
N ASP A 34 -5.72 -11.53 -2.64
CA ASP A 34 -4.49 -11.87 -3.34
C ASP A 34 -3.51 -10.68 -3.29
N GLY A 35 -2.27 -10.91 -2.84
CA GLY A 35 -1.22 -9.87 -2.88
C GLY A 35 -1.33 -8.80 -1.80
N ALA A 36 -1.79 -9.16 -0.60
CA ALA A 36 -1.80 -8.29 0.56
C ALA A 36 -0.43 -7.61 0.79
N SER A 37 -0.46 -6.34 1.18
CA SER A 37 0.70 -5.50 1.47
C SER A 37 0.34 -4.58 2.63
N ILE A 38 1.32 -4.25 3.47
CA ILE A 38 1.14 -3.27 4.57
C ILE A 38 0.60 -1.93 4.04
N PHE A 39 1.02 -1.55 2.84
CA PHE A 39 0.62 -0.31 2.18
C PHE A 39 -0.84 -0.32 1.70
N LEU A 40 -1.49 -1.48 1.71
CA LEU A 40 -2.91 -1.64 1.40
C LEU A 40 -3.79 -1.73 2.66
N THR A 41 -3.21 -1.70 3.87
CA THR A 41 -3.99 -1.73 5.11
C THR A 41 -4.82 -0.46 5.29
N HIS A 42 -5.97 -0.59 5.96
CA HIS A 42 -6.78 0.58 6.32
C HIS A 42 -5.99 1.56 7.20
N ALA A 43 -5.19 1.02 8.13
CA ALA A 43 -4.32 1.80 8.99
C ALA A 43 -3.33 2.67 8.20
N TRP A 44 -2.67 2.09 7.17
CA TRP A 44 -1.74 2.84 6.32
C TRP A 44 -2.45 3.95 5.54
N VAL A 45 -3.56 3.64 4.86
CA VAL A 45 -4.32 4.62 4.08
C VAL A 45 -4.88 5.73 4.96
N SER A 46 -5.36 5.40 6.16
CA SER A 46 -5.86 6.38 7.13
C SER A 46 -4.76 7.28 7.67
N ALA A 47 -3.60 6.72 8.00
CA ALA A 47 -2.43 7.51 8.44
C ALA A 47 -1.94 8.44 7.32
N TRP A 48 -1.86 7.94 6.09
CA TRP A 48 -1.55 8.74 4.91
C TRP A 48 -2.56 9.89 4.74
N ARG A 49 -3.85 9.60 4.79
CA ARG A 49 -4.92 10.59 4.65
C ARG A 49 -4.85 11.67 5.72
N ALA A 50 -4.56 11.29 6.97
CA ALA A 50 -4.42 12.23 8.08
C ALA A 50 -3.14 13.10 8.00
N THR A 51 -2.20 12.80 7.09
CA THR A 51 -0.91 13.46 7.00
C THR A 51 -0.61 13.95 5.59
N ILE A 52 -0.01 13.12 4.76
CA ILE A 52 0.50 13.45 3.43
C ILE A 52 -0.64 13.69 2.42
N GLY A 53 -1.73 12.96 2.55
CA GLY A 53 -2.88 12.96 1.65
C GLY A 53 -4.02 13.90 2.04
N ALA A 54 -3.82 14.78 3.03
CA ALA A 54 -4.87 15.63 3.60
C ALA A 54 -5.56 16.51 2.54
N ASP A 55 -4.79 17.03 1.58
CA ASP A 55 -5.28 17.92 0.51
C ASP A 55 -5.77 17.16 -0.74
N GLU A 56 -5.64 15.83 -0.77
CA GLU A 56 -6.12 15.03 -1.90
C GLU A 56 -7.60 14.65 -1.73
N GLN A 57 -8.36 14.61 -2.82
CA GLN A 57 -9.76 14.19 -2.78
C GLN A 57 -9.84 12.67 -2.68
N LEU A 58 -10.46 12.14 -1.63
CA LEU A 58 -10.64 10.69 -1.48
C LEU A 58 -11.57 10.13 -2.56
N LEU A 59 -11.19 8.97 -3.09
CA LEU A 59 -11.98 8.25 -4.06
C LEU A 59 -11.88 6.74 -3.85
N ILE A 60 -12.40 6.26 -2.72
CA ILE A 60 -12.32 4.85 -2.38
C ILE A 60 -13.53 4.14 -2.99
N GLY A 61 -13.30 3.34 -4.04
CA GLY A 61 -14.36 2.50 -4.61
C GLY A 61 -14.56 1.24 -3.77
N VAL A 62 -15.80 0.87 -3.50
CA VAL A 62 -16.15 -0.30 -2.69
C VAL A 62 -17.13 -1.17 -3.46
N ALA A 63 -16.83 -2.47 -3.54
CA ALA A 63 -17.67 -3.48 -4.15
C ALA A 63 -18.23 -4.40 -3.06
N ARG A 64 -19.56 -4.49 -2.99
CA ARG A 64 -20.29 -5.36 -2.07
C ARG A 64 -21.04 -6.45 -2.81
N GLN A 65 -21.06 -7.65 -2.23
CA GLN A 65 -21.87 -8.72 -2.76
C GLN A 65 -23.37 -8.44 -2.47
N PRO A 66 -24.26 -8.52 -3.48
CA PRO A 66 -25.67 -8.16 -3.28
C PRO A 66 -26.42 -9.06 -2.30
N SER A 67 -26.00 -10.33 -2.16
CA SER A 67 -26.70 -11.32 -1.33
C SER A 67 -26.58 -11.08 0.16
N ASP A 68 -25.44 -10.59 0.64
CA ASP A 68 -25.10 -10.48 2.07
C ASP A 68 -24.44 -9.15 2.45
N GLY A 69 -24.17 -8.27 1.50
CA GLY A 69 -23.52 -6.97 1.73
C GLY A 69 -22.02 -7.05 2.02
N ARG A 70 -21.42 -8.25 1.94
CA ARG A 70 -20.00 -8.48 2.20
C ARG A 70 -19.14 -7.69 1.22
N VAL A 71 -18.07 -7.06 1.71
CA VAL A 71 -17.10 -6.39 0.84
C VAL A 71 -16.26 -7.45 0.11
N VAL A 72 -16.25 -7.37 -1.21
CA VAL A 72 -15.51 -8.27 -2.13
C VAL A 72 -14.46 -7.55 -2.96
N GLY A 73 -14.39 -6.23 -2.88
CA GLY A 73 -13.32 -5.45 -3.49
C GLY A 73 -13.26 -4.02 -2.99
N ILE A 74 -12.06 -3.46 -2.89
CA ILE A 74 -11.78 -2.07 -2.56
C ILE A 74 -10.78 -1.52 -3.57
N ALA A 75 -11.04 -0.31 -4.05
CA ALA A 75 -10.18 0.45 -4.95
C ALA A 75 -9.69 1.71 -4.22
N PRO A 76 -8.51 1.67 -3.57
CA PRO A 76 -8.03 2.76 -2.74
C PRO A 76 -7.43 3.86 -3.62
N PHE A 77 -8.26 4.75 -4.16
CA PHE A 77 -7.80 5.88 -4.97
C PHE A 77 -7.95 7.23 -4.25
N SER A 78 -7.20 8.20 -4.76
CA SER A 78 -7.37 9.62 -4.49
C SER A 78 -7.20 10.41 -5.79
N VAL A 79 -7.68 11.65 -5.80
CA VAL A 79 -7.41 12.63 -6.86
C VAL A 79 -6.60 13.77 -6.29
N ALA A 80 -5.41 13.97 -6.85
CA ALA A 80 -4.53 15.05 -6.46
C ALA A 80 -4.45 16.10 -7.56
N GLU A 81 -4.54 17.38 -7.20
CA GLU A 81 -4.25 18.44 -8.16
C GLU A 81 -2.74 18.53 -8.44
N ARG A 82 -2.39 18.75 -9.70
CA ARG A 82 -1.03 18.96 -10.17
C ARG A 82 -1.00 20.21 -11.04
N ARG A 83 -0.13 21.15 -10.69
CA ARG A 83 0.13 22.33 -11.52
C ARG A 83 1.10 22.00 -12.64
N MET A 84 0.66 22.20 -13.87
CA MET A 84 1.45 22.13 -15.09
C MET A 84 1.52 23.54 -15.71
N GLY A 85 2.47 24.35 -15.23
CA GLY A 85 2.56 25.76 -15.60
C GLY A 85 1.28 26.53 -15.19
N PRO A 86 0.56 27.17 -16.12
CA PRO A 86 -0.67 27.91 -15.81
C PRO A 86 -1.92 27.02 -15.66
N VAL A 87 -1.85 25.73 -15.96
CA VAL A 87 -2.99 24.80 -15.92
C VAL A 87 -2.91 23.92 -14.67
N SER A 88 -4.04 23.64 -14.02
CA SER A 88 -4.18 22.60 -13.00
C SER A 88 -4.84 21.37 -13.63
N VAL A 89 -4.30 20.19 -13.37
CA VAL A 89 -4.86 18.91 -13.83
C VAL A 89 -5.08 18.00 -12.63
N GLY A 90 -6.17 17.23 -12.65
CA GLY A 90 -6.45 16.19 -11.66
C GLY A 90 -5.72 14.91 -12.02
N ALA A 91 -4.95 14.37 -11.09
CA ALA A 91 -4.26 13.09 -11.23
C ALA A 91 -4.96 12.03 -10.37
N LEU A 92 -5.46 10.95 -10.98
CA LEU A 92 -5.92 9.78 -10.24
C LEU A 92 -4.70 8.99 -9.75
N ARG A 93 -4.62 8.80 -8.44
CA ARG A 93 -3.51 8.15 -7.75
C ARG A 93 -4.00 6.99 -6.89
N MET A 94 -3.09 6.08 -6.57
CA MET A 94 -3.31 5.14 -5.46
C MET A 94 -3.23 5.92 -4.14
N ALA A 95 -4.22 5.77 -3.27
CA ALA A 95 -4.16 6.32 -1.92
C ALA A 95 -2.97 5.69 -1.18
N GLY A 96 -2.16 6.51 -0.52
CA GLY A 96 -0.89 6.05 0.07
C GLY A 96 0.33 6.15 -0.86
N SER A 97 0.19 6.53 -2.13
CA SER A 97 1.33 6.67 -3.05
C SER A 97 2.09 8.00 -2.91
N GLY A 98 3.15 8.18 -3.70
CA GLY A 98 3.86 9.45 -3.84
C GLY A 98 4.83 9.69 -2.70
N ARG A 99 4.64 10.78 -1.93
CA ARG A 99 5.54 11.13 -0.82
C ARG A 99 5.57 10.09 0.31
N ALA A 100 4.56 9.24 0.41
CA ALA A 100 4.56 8.10 1.33
C ALA A 100 5.44 6.93 0.86
N ALA A 101 5.95 6.97 -0.38
CA ALA A 101 6.86 5.99 -0.96
C ALA A 101 6.39 4.53 -0.83
N SER A 102 5.08 4.30 -0.85
CA SER A 102 4.50 2.97 -0.82
C SER A 102 4.76 2.21 -2.11
N ASP A 103 5.01 0.91 -1.97
CA ASP A 103 5.18 -0.04 -3.08
C ASP A 103 4.12 -1.15 -3.00
N HIS A 104 4.08 -2.02 -4.01
CA HIS A 104 3.16 -3.15 -4.09
C HIS A 104 1.69 -2.77 -3.91
N LEU A 105 1.30 -1.60 -4.42
CA LEU A 105 -0.07 -1.10 -4.44
C LEU A 105 -0.90 -1.84 -5.50
N ASP A 106 -2.20 -1.98 -5.23
CA ASP A 106 -3.20 -2.61 -6.08
C ASP A 106 -4.63 -2.26 -5.60
N LEU A 107 -5.63 -2.71 -6.36
CA LEU A 107 -6.96 -2.97 -5.82
C LEU A 107 -6.90 -4.15 -4.86
N ILE A 108 -7.66 -4.08 -3.78
CA ILE A 108 -7.82 -5.16 -2.82
C ILE A 108 -9.02 -5.97 -3.28
N ILE A 109 -8.79 -7.17 -3.80
CA ILE A 109 -9.85 -8.02 -4.38
C ILE A 109 -9.88 -9.34 -3.64
N ARG A 110 -11.08 -9.76 -3.23
CA ARG A 110 -11.26 -11.04 -2.53
C ARG A 110 -10.81 -12.19 -3.42
N HIS A 111 -10.10 -13.16 -2.84
CA HIS A 111 -9.67 -14.37 -3.53
C HIS A 111 -10.86 -15.06 -4.23
N GLY A 112 -10.68 -15.47 -5.49
CA GLY A 112 -11.75 -16.07 -6.30
C GLY A 112 -12.74 -15.09 -6.95
N HIS A 113 -12.61 -13.77 -6.73
CA HIS A 113 -13.46 -12.73 -7.35
C HIS A 113 -12.71 -11.77 -8.29
N PRO A 114 -11.79 -12.21 -9.17
CA PRO A 114 -10.94 -11.31 -9.96
C PRO A 114 -11.69 -10.44 -10.97
N HIS A 115 -12.96 -10.76 -11.30
CA HIS A 115 -13.80 -9.94 -12.16
C HIS A 115 -14.16 -8.59 -11.53
N VAL A 116 -14.18 -8.51 -10.20
CA VAL A 116 -14.53 -7.29 -9.44
C VAL A 116 -13.57 -6.14 -9.76
N ALA A 117 -12.29 -6.43 -10.03
CA ALA A 117 -11.30 -5.45 -10.43
C ALA A 117 -11.73 -4.63 -11.66
N GLY A 118 -12.30 -5.29 -12.66
CA GLY A 118 -12.77 -4.63 -13.88
C GLY A 118 -14.01 -3.76 -13.64
N GLU A 119 -14.92 -4.20 -12.76
CA GLU A 119 -16.12 -3.44 -12.39
C GLU A 119 -15.75 -2.19 -11.57
N LEU A 120 -14.86 -2.31 -10.59
CA LEU A 120 -14.34 -1.18 -9.82
C LEU A 120 -13.63 -0.16 -10.71
N TRP A 121 -12.71 -0.61 -11.57
CA TRP A 121 -12.02 0.28 -12.50
C TRP A 121 -12.99 1.00 -13.43
N ARG A 122 -13.94 0.28 -14.02
CA ARG A 122 -14.97 0.86 -14.88
C ARG A 122 -15.76 1.94 -14.14
N ALA A 123 -16.20 1.66 -12.92
CA ALA A 123 -16.95 2.61 -12.10
C ALA A 123 -16.11 3.86 -11.78
N THR A 124 -14.84 3.70 -11.42
CA THR A 124 -13.92 4.81 -11.17
C THR A 124 -13.76 5.70 -12.41
N THR A 125 -13.54 5.10 -13.60
CA THR A 125 -13.35 5.87 -14.84
C THR A 125 -14.61 6.62 -15.30
N LEU A 126 -15.81 6.12 -14.96
CA LEU A 126 -17.08 6.78 -15.29
C LEU A 126 -17.30 8.08 -14.52
N ARG A 127 -16.57 8.31 -13.42
CA ARG A 127 -16.70 9.54 -12.63
C ARG A 127 -16.10 10.77 -13.32
N ARG A 128 -15.11 10.59 -14.21
CA ARG A 128 -14.52 11.68 -15.01
C ARG A 128 -14.05 12.89 -14.18
N THR A 129 -13.55 12.66 -12.97
CA THR A 129 -13.11 13.72 -12.04
C THR A 129 -11.60 14.02 -12.10
N TRP A 130 -10.91 13.50 -13.11
CA TRP A 130 -9.45 13.57 -13.26
C TRP A 130 -9.07 13.51 -14.74
N ASP A 131 -7.87 13.99 -15.05
CA ASP A 131 -7.36 14.17 -16.41
C ASP A 131 -6.26 13.17 -16.77
N LEU A 132 -5.50 12.69 -15.77
CA LEU A 132 -4.39 11.76 -15.96
C LEU A 132 -4.33 10.66 -14.90
N LEU A 133 -3.59 9.61 -15.21
CA LEU A 133 -3.29 8.50 -14.31
C LEU A 133 -1.85 8.62 -13.79
N ASP A 134 -1.71 8.58 -12.48
CA ASP A 134 -0.42 8.59 -11.77
C ASP A 134 -0.44 7.44 -10.76
N LEU A 135 -0.28 6.24 -11.29
CA LEU A 135 -0.43 4.97 -10.58
C LEU A 135 0.95 4.41 -10.19
N ASP A 136 1.72 5.22 -9.47
CA ASP A 136 3.01 4.84 -8.91
C ASP A 136 2.87 3.73 -7.83
N GLY A 137 3.91 2.93 -7.67
CA GLY A 137 3.97 1.84 -6.69
C GLY A 137 3.13 0.61 -7.06
N LEU A 138 2.60 0.49 -8.28
CA LEU A 138 1.81 -0.69 -8.67
C LEU A 138 2.65 -1.97 -8.69
N ARG A 139 2.14 -3.01 -8.02
CA ARG A 139 2.74 -4.35 -8.09
C ARG A 139 2.71 -4.89 -9.52
N PRO A 140 3.81 -5.44 -10.06
CA PRO A 140 3.79 -6.12 -11.35
C PRO A 140 2.77 -7.27 -11.36
N GLY A 141 1.90 -7.32 -12.38
CA GLY A 141 0.89 -8.36 -12.50
C GLY A 141 -0.26 -8.27 -11.49
N SER A 142 -0.40 -7.14 -10.80
CA SER A 142 -1.55 -6.73 -9.98
C SER A 142 -2.90 -6.80 -10.71
N HIS A 143 -4.01 -6.80 -9.96
CA HIS A 143 -5.35 -6.69 -10.52
C HIS A 143 -5.50 -5.42 -11.36
N LEU A 144 -5.05 -4.27 -10.85
CA LEU A 144 -5.16 -3.00 -11.58
C LEU A 144 -4.32 -3.02 -12.86
N SER A 145 -3.05 -3.44 -12.78
CA SER A 145 -2.19 -3.51 -13.98
C SER A 145 -2.78 -4.43 -15.05
N ARG A 146 -3.35 -5.57 -14.67
CA ARG A 146 -4.04 -6.47 -15.60
C ARG A 146 -5.29 -5.85 -16.22
N VAL A 147 -6.02 -5.02 -15.48
CA VAL A 147 -7.20 -4.33 -16.00
C VAL A 147 -6.82 -3.21 -16.97
N LEU A 148 -5.78 -2.43 -16.65
CA LEU A 148 -5.24 -1.39 -17.53
C LEU A 148 -4.75 -1.99 -18.85
N LEU A 149 -3.97 -3.07 -18.82
CA LEU A 149 -3.38 -3.67 -20.02
C LEU A 149 -4.37 -4.37 -20.97
N ARG A 150 -5.69 -4.34 -20.67
CA ARG A 150 -6.73 -4.96 -21.50
C ARG A 150 -6.98 -4.23 -22.81
N ARG A 151 -6.76 -2.91 -22.89
CA ARG A 151 -6.92 -2.16 -24.15
C ARG A 151 -5.57 -1.86 -24.76
N LYS A 152 -5.49 -1.95 -26.09
CA LYS A 152 -4.24 -1.77 -26.83
C LYS A 152 -3.62 -0.37 -26.62
N GLY A 153 -4.44 0.67 -26.45
CA GLY A 153 -4.00 2.04 -26.16
C GLY A 153 -3.56 2.31 -24.72
N ASP A 154 -3.91 1.42 -23.78
CA ASP A 154 -3.47 1.53 -22.38
C ASP A 154 -2.07 0.93 -22.16
N ARG A 155 -1.52 0.24 -23.18
CA ARG A 155 -0.19 -0.38 -23.16
C ARG A 155 0.96 0.61 -23.42
N ASP A 156 0.65 1.77 -23.97
CA ASP A 156 1.62 2.84 -24.25
C ASP A 156 1.83 3.76 -23.03
N ALA A 157 1.38 3.35 -21.84
CA ALA A 157 1.65 4.04 -20.59
C ALA A 157 3.16 4.05 -20.31
N TYR A 158 3.70 5.20 -19.90
CA TYR A 158 5.07 5.34 -19.41
C TYR A 158 5.23 4.53 -18.11
N VAL A 159 5.50 3.23 -18.25
CA VAL A 159 5.76 2.33 -17.14
C VAL A 159 7.26 2.30 -16.91
N THR A 160 7.69 2.86 -15.77
CA THR A 160 9.06 2.68 -15.27
C THR A 160 9.03 1.58 -14.24
N THR A 161 9.90 0.59 -14.39
CA THR A 161 10.07 -0.49 -13.40
C THR A 161 11.20 -0.13 -12.45
N ASN A 162 10.94 -0.22 -11.16
CA ASN A 162 11.94 -0.02 -10.11
C ASN A 162 12.35 -1.38 -9.51
N PRO A 163 13.65 -1.66 -9.32
CA PRO A 163 14.07 -2.89 -8.66
C PRO A 163 13.69 -2.87 -7.17
N CYS A 164 13.05 -3.95 -6.71
CA CYS A 164 12.74 -4.18 -5.30
C CYS A 164 13.55 -5.40 -4.81
N PRO A 165 14.80 -5.20 -4.35
CA PRO A 165 15.65 -6.30 -3.93
C PRO A 165 15.09 -6.93 -2.65
N VAL A 166 14.91 -8.25 -2.68
CA VAL A 166 14.47 -9.04 -1.53
C VAL A 166 15.68 -9.80 -0.99
N LEU A 167 15.78 -9.85 0.34
CA LEU A 167 16.77 -10.65 1.04
C LEU A 167 16.04 -11.63 1.96
N GLU A 168 16.25 -12.92 1.72
CA GLU A 168 15.80 -13.95 2.67
C GLU A 168 16.70 -13.90 3.90
N LEU A 169 16.09 -13.65 5.06
CA LEU A 169 16.79 -13.60 6.33
C LEU A 169 16.89 -15.01 6.92
N PRO A 170 18.07 -15.46 7.35
CA PRO A 170 18.20 -16.70 8.11
C PRO A 170 17.63 -16.52 9.53
N GLU A 171 17.49 -17.63 10.26
CA GLU A 171 16.87 -17.64 11.60
C GLU A 171 17.67 -16.85 12.63
N THR A 172 18.99 -16.72 12.43
CA THR A 172 19.88 -16.09 13.41
C THR A 172 20.71 -14.95 12.82
N TRP A 173 21.04 -13.99 13.70
CA TRP A 173 21.93 -12.88 13.36
C TRP A 173 23.33 -13.35 12.93
N ASP A 174 23.85 -14.42 13.54
CA ASP A 174 25.18 -14.94 13.22
C ASP A 174 25.23 -15.56 11.82
N GLU A 175 24.21 -16.32 11.44
CA GLU A 175 24.07 -16.83 10.07
C GLU A 175 23.91 -15.70 9.05
N TYR A 176 23.10 -14.69 9.39
CA TYR A 176 22.96 -13.49 8.57
C TYR A 176 24.31 -12.82 8.37
N GLN A 177 25.03 -12.54 9.46
CA GLN A 177 26.34 -11.89 9.39
C GLN A 177 27.33 -12.73 8.59
N ALA A 178 27.33 -14.07 8.73
CA ALA A 178 28.21 -14.96 7.97
C ALA A 178 27.95 -14.90 6.45
N SER A 179 26.68 -14.72 6.04
CA SER A 179 26.29 -14.59 4.63
C SER A 179 26.84 -13.31 3.94
N LEU A 180 27.13 -12.26 4.71
CA LEU A 180 27.56 -10.97 4.16
C LEU A 180 29.00 -11.02 3.66
N GLY A 181 29.34 -10.27 2.61
CA GLY A 181 30.72 -10.16 2.13
C GLY A 181 31.71 -9.60 3.17
N ARG A 182 33.01 -9.94 3.03
CA ARG A 182 34.09 -9.56 3.98
C ARG A 182 34.05 -8.08 4.36
N ASN A 183 33.92 -7.19 3.39
CA ASN A 183 33.94 -5.75 3.60
C ASN A 183 32.74 -5.28 4.44
N LEU A 184 31.52 -5.75 4.12
CA LEU A 184 30.32 -5.38 4.87
C LEU A 184 30.37 -5.90 6.32
N ARG A 185 30.83 -7.14 6.53
CA ARG A 185 31.05 -7.69 7.89
C ARG A 185 32.05 -6.86 8.70
N GLN A 186 33.14 -6.44 8.09
CA GLN A 186 34.13 -5.58 8.75
C GLN A 186 33.54 -4.21 9.10
N ASN A 187 32.74 -3.63 8.20
CA ASN A 187 32.06 -2.36 8.45
C ASN A 187 31.06 -2.47 9.60
N LEU A 188 30.20 -3.50 9.64
CA LEU A 188 29.25 -3.70 10.74
C LEU A 188 29.96 -3.75 12.10
N ARG A 189 31.05 -4.52 12.21
CA ARG A 189 31.84 -4.60 13.45
C ARG A 189 32.51 -3.28 13.82
N ARG A 190 33.00 -2.53 12.82
CA ARG A 190 33.61 -1.21 13.03
C ARG A 190 32.58 -0.20 13.54
N TYR A 191 31.38 -0.17 12.96
CA TYR A 191 30.33 0.77 13.36
C TYR A 191 29.70 0.40 14.70
N ALA A 192 29.56 -0.89 15.02
CA ALA A 192 29.13 -1.33 16.35
C ALA A 192 30.11 -0.85 17.44
N ARG A 193 31.42 -1.10 17.26
CA ARG A 193 32.46 -0.61 18.20
C ARG A 193 32.45 0.91 18.32
N ARG A 194 32.31 1.61 17.20
CA ARG A 194 32.25 3.07 17.19
C ARG A 194 31.04 3.58 17.96
N LEU A 195 29.89 2.90 17.85
CA LEU A 195 28.69 3.23 18.62
C LEU A 195 28.94 3.03 20.12
N ASP A 196 29.57 1.93 20.52
CA ASP A 196 29.95 1.66 21.92
C ASP A 196 30.89 2.74 22.47
N ASP A 197 31.88 3.17 21.68
CA ASP A 197 32.86 4.18 22.07
C ASP A 197 32.23 5.59 22.18
N GLU A 198 31.26 5.92 21.31
CA GLU A 198 30.69 7.28 21.19
C GLU A 198 29.38 7.50 21.97
N ALA A 199 28.64 6.44 22.36
CA ALA A 199 27.30 6.57 22.94
C ALA A 199 27.26 7.24 24.33
N GLY A 200 28.38 7.31 25.05
CA GLY A 200 28.46 7.93 26.39
C GLY A 200 27.68 7.19 27.50
N ALA A 201 26.98 6.11 27.13
CA ALA A 201 26.23 5.20 27.99
C ALA A 201 26.27 3.79 27.38
N PRO A 202 26.00 2.72 28.14
CA PRO A 202 25.96 1.37 27.62
C PRO A 202 24.95 1.22 26.48
N VAL A 203 25.41 0.71 25.33
CA VAL A 203 24.54 0.34 24.21
C VAL A 203 23.90 -1.01 24.53
N VAL A 204 22.57 -1.07 24.46
CA VAL A 204 21.80 -2.31 24.64
C VAL A 204 21.22 -2.71 23.29
N GLU A 205 21.68 -3.84 22.75
CA GLU A 205 21.09 -4.45 21.57
C GLU A 205 19.93 -5.37 22.00
N ARG A 206 18.74 -5.14 21.43
CA ARG A 206 17.54 -5.95 21.69
C ARG A 206 17.01 -6.51 20.38
N MET A 207 17.10 -7.84 20.22
CA MET A 207 16.44 -8.55 19.13
C MET A 207 14.99 -8.85 19.54
N VAL A 208 14.04 -8.40 18.73
CA VAL A 208 12.62 -8.67 18.94
C VAL A 208 12.25 -9.93 18.18
N VAL A 209 11.89 -10.99 18.92
CA VAL A 209 11.61 -12.33 18.36
C VAL A 209 10.16 -12.77 18.53
N SER A 210 9.29 -11.88 19.00
CA SER A 210 7.86 -12.14 19.15
C SER A 210 7.04 -10.94 18.68
N GLU A 211 5.85 -11.20 18.15
CA GLU A 211 4.93 -10.17 17.67
C GLU A 211 4.55 -9.18 18.78
N ALA A 212 4.29 -9.66 19.99
CA ALA A 212 4.00 -8.81 21.14
C ALA A 212 5.15 -7.82 21.44
N GLY A 213 6.40 -8.26 21.28
CA GLY A 213 7.55 -7.40 21.48
C GLY A 213 7.71 -6.33 20.39
N VAL A 214 7.13 -6.51 19.20
CA VAL A 214 7.26 -5.54 18.10
C VAL A 214 6.50 -4.26 18.43
N VAL A 215 5.27 -4.37 18.92
CA VAL A 215 4.42 -3.21 19.24
C VAL A 215 5.10 -2.30 20.27
N ASP A 216 5.51 -2.87 21.41
CA ASP A 216 6.19 -2.12 22.47
C ASP A 216 7.47 -1.45 21.96
N THR A 217 8.22 -2.14 21.10
CA THR A 217 9.47 -1.62 20.52
C THR A 217 9.23 -0.47 19.56
N VAL A 218 8.22 -0.58 18.70
CA VAL A 218 7.88 0.49 17.75
C VAL A 218 7.38 1.73 18.50
N GLU A 219 6.57 1.57 19.56
CA GLU A 219 6.15 2.67 20.41
C GLU A 219 7.33 3.35 21.12
N GLU A 220 8.26 2.56 21.67
CA GLU A 220 9.47 3.06 22.29
C GLU A 220 10.34 3.85 21.28
N MET A 221 10.53 3.32 20.07
CA MET A 221 11.23 4.00 18.99
C MET A 221 10.58 5.33 18.60
N ALA A 222 9.24 5.38 18.56
CA ALA A 222 8.51 6.61 18.27
C ALA A 222 8.75 7.70 19.33
N ARG A 223 8.86 7.34 20.61
CA ARG A 223 9.15 8.30 21.70
C ARG A 223 10.52 8.96 21.56
N PHE A 224 11.52 8.28 21.00
CA PHE A 224 12.85 8.86 20.78
C PHE A 224 12.90 9.92 19.67
N HIS A 225 11.84 10.05 18.86
CA HIS A 225 11.76 10.97 17.73
C HIS A 225 10.75 12.12 17.94
N GLN A 226 10.16 12.23 19.14
CA GLN A 226 9.32 13.35 19.57
C GLN A 226 10.16 14.41 20.28
#